data_AF-A0AAN8F1A1-F1
#
_entry.id   AF-A0AAN8F1A1-F1
#
_cell.length_a   1.000
_cell.length_b   1.000
_cell.length_c   1.000
_cell.angle_alpha   90.00
_cell.angle_beta   90.00
_cell.angle_gamma   90.00
#
_symmetry.space_group_name_H-M   'P 1'
#
loop_
_entity.id
_entity.type
_entity.pdbx_description
1 polymer ?
#
loop_
_entity_poly.entity_id
_entity_poly.type
_entity_poly.pdbx_seq_one_letter_code
_entity_poly.pdbx_strand_id
1 'polypeptide(L)'
;MHDIEETRIGKFGLPITSPISDCSPKTLFFDFDLGDGYSCIPSCTIPNGRELQQRVHVGVNPNYIPTETEERTVYGLRLRQKRNNAVINATTFIDVVGKHNNIVLDMSSYPLQLNKTAIDDLIVATIALKYAQSNTVCLAHRGQTQSNAIYHSIAYHESSESVTDENGWLRQHPQVLALPWKPSVRRAERSNAIDVLCSGVLGDEVSIGQWQQYFTEPVNPLTPEDRKEWLAKQTGVVMSSDAFLPFRDNIDCAKQFGVMYIAHPGGSVRDEDIIEACDEHGITLIHTGLRLFHH
;
A
#
# COMPACT_ATOMS: atom_id res chain seq x y z
N MET A 1 -16.69 11.34 -36.27
CA MET A 1 -15.69 12.10 -35.51
C MET A 1 -16.41 12.82 -34.38
N HIS A 2 -16.62 12.12 -33.28
CA HIS A 2 -16.91 12.76 -32.00
C HIS A 2 -15.81 12.28 -31.08
N ASP A 3 -14.89 13.21 -30.79
CA ASP A 3 -13.80 13.02 -29.86
C ASP A 3 -14.41 12.70 -28.49
N ILE A 4 -14.30 11.44 -28.10
CA ILE A 4 -14.39 11.04 -26.71
C ILE A 4 -13.09 11.58 -26.11
N GLU A 5 -13.16 12.74 -25.45
CA GLU A 5 -12.10 13.17 -24.55
C GLU A 5 -11.93 12.07 -23.49
N GLU A 6 -10.91 11.24 -23.67
CA GLU A 6 -10.36 10.40 -22.62
C GLU A 6 -10.04 11.32 -21.44
N THR A 7 -10.94 11.31 -20.46
CA THR A 7 -10.72 11.96 -19.18
C THR A 7 -9.54 11.22 -18.57
N ARG A 8 -8.35 11.84 -18.54
CA ARG A 8 -7.17 11.28 -17.89
C ARG A 8 -7.55 10.88 -16.46
N ILE A 9 -7.68 9.56 -16.24
CA ILE A 9 -7.83 8.94 -14.94
C ILE A 9 -6.47 9.08 -14.27
N GLY A 10 -6.34 10.10 -13.43
CA GLY A 10 -5.08 10.41 -12.78
C GLY A 10 -5.18 11.71 -12.00
N LYS A 11 -6.25 11.86 -11.22
CA LYS A 11 -6.32 12.91 -10.21
C LYS A 11 -6.04 12.30 -8.83
N PHE A 12 -4.90 12.61 -8.24
CA PHE A 12 -4.51 12.12 -6.92
C PHE A 12 -5.03 13.09 -5.84
N GLY A 13 -5.97 12.61 -5.03
CA GLY A 13 -6.49 13.35 -3.88
C GLY A 13 -5.80 12.93 -2.57
N LEU A 14 -5.55 13.87 -1.67
CA LEU A 14 -5.05 13.57 -0.32
C LEU A 14 -6.19 13.68 0.71
N PRO A 15 -6.76 12.55 1.18
CA PRO A 15 -7.71 12.57 2.28
C PRO A 15 -6.96 12.74 3.61
N ILE A 16 -7.44 13.68 4.45
CA ILE A 16 -6.88 13.95 5.78
C ILE A 16 -8.01 13.82 6.80
N THR A 17 -7.85 12.91 7.76
CA THR A 17 -8.87 12.58 8.77
C THR A 17 -8.93 13.57 9.93
N SER A 18 -8.05 14.56 9.97
CA SER A 18 -7.96 15.60 11.01
C SER A 18 -7.91 16.99 10.38
N PRO A 19 -8.23 18.07 11.13
CA PRO A 19 -8.12 19.43 10.64
C PRO A 19 -6.71 19.74 10.09
N ILE A 20 -6.65 20.38 8.93
CA ILE A 20 -5.39 20.76 8.29
C ILE A 20 -4.74 21.87 9.10
N SER A 21 -3.63 21.55 9.78
CA SER A 21 -2.82 22.52 10.53
C SER A 21 -1.69 23.11 9.67
N ASP A 22 -1.05 24.17 10.17
CA ASP A 22 0.10 24.83 9.52
C ASP A 22 1.31 23.91 9.25
N CYS A 23 1.37 22.74 9.90
CA CYS A 23 2.41 21.72 9.76
C CYS A 23 2.07 20.62 8.74
N SER A 24 0.88 20.67 8.11
CA SER A 24 0.49 19.69 7.08
C SER A 24 1.38 19.83 5.84
N PRO A 25 1.62 18.77 5.04
CA PRO A 25 2.60 18.81 3.95
C PRO A 25 2.28 19.89 2.91
N LYS A 26 2.95 21.05 3.00
CA LYS A 26 2.78 22.19 2.08
C LYS A 26 3.39 21.94 0.68
N THR A 27 3.95 20.75 0.42
CA THR A 27 5.04 20.59 -0.56
C THR A 27 4.88 19.44 -1.56
N LEU A 28 3.67 18.94 -1.77
CA LEU A 28 3.37 17.91 -2.78
C LEU A 28 2.39 18.43 -3.84
N PHE A 29 2.49 17.87 -5.04
CA PHE A 29 1.56 18.13 -6.14
C PHE A 29 0.37 17.18 -5.95
N PHE A 30 -0.75 17.72 -5.49
CA PHE A 30 -2.03 17.01 -5.42
C PHE A 30 -3.03 17.76 -6.27
N ASP A 31 -3.96 17.04 -6.88
CA ASP A 31 -5.03 17.64 -7.67
C ASP A 31 -6.11 18.25 -6.76
N PHE A 32 -6.32 17.68 -5.57
CA PHE A 32 -7.22 18.20 -4.54
C PHE A 32 -6.92 17.61 -3.16
N ASP A 33 -7.32 18.32 -2.09
CA ASP A 33 -7.28 17.82 -0.72
C ASP A 33 -8.71 17.66 -0.18
N LEU A 34 -8.95 16.67 0.67
CA LEU A 34 -10.22 16.42 1.36
C LEU A 34 -9.99 16.43 2.87
N GLY A 35 -10.74 17.20 3.65
CA GLY A 35 -10.55 17.26 5.10
C GLY A 35 -11.75 17.75 5.91
N ASP A 36 -11.70 17.50 7.22
CA ASP A 36 -12.69 17.98 8.21
C ASP A 36 -12.47 19.46 8.51
N GLY A 37 -13.12 20.31 7.70
CA GLY A 37 -13.05 21.77 7.80
C GLY A 37 -11.72 22.36 7.30
N TYR A 38 -11.82 23.49 6.60
CA TYR A 38 -10.67 24.36 6.36
C TYR A 38 -10.81 25.54 7.32
N SER A 39 -9.95 25.63 8.34
CA SER A 39 -9.71 26.93 8.96
C SER A 39 -9.13 27.80 7.86
N CYS A 40 -9.83 28.87 7.48
CA CYS A 40 -9.47 29.78 6.39
C CYS A 40 -7.95 29.88 6.25
N ILE A 41 -7.36 29.13 5.31
CA ILE A 41 -5.95 29.25 5.02
C ILE A 41 -5.87 30.61 4.32
N PRO A 42 -5.34 31.67 4.97
CA PRO A 42 -5.16 32.92 4.27
C PRO A 42 -4.23 32.58 3.11
N SER A 43 -4.73 32.74 1.88
CA SER A 43 -4.01 32.65 0.60
C SER A 43 -2.61 32.04 0.75
N CYS A 44 -2.46 30.76 0.46
CA CYS A 44 -1.16 30.11 0.40
C CYS A 44 -0.36 30.77 -0.73
N THR A 45 0.28 31.92 -0.44
CA THR A 45 1.16 32.60 -1.37
C THR A 45 2.43 31.77 -1.41
N ILE A 46 2.50 30.86 -2.38
CA ILE A 46 3.75 30.15 -2.69
C ILE A 46 4.76 31.24 -3.08
N PRO A 47 5.90 31.39 -2.37
CA PRO A 47 6.95 32.27 -2.84
C PRO A 47 7.46 31.72 -4.16
N ASN A 48 7.55 32.57 -5.19
CA ASN A 48 8.16 32.32 -6.51
C ASN A 48 7.25 31.86 -7.66
N GLY A 49 6.14 32.56 -7.91
CA GLY A 49 5.63 32.79 -9.29
C GLY A 49 5.43 31.58 -10.20
N ARG A 50 5.14 30.39 -9.64
CA ARG A 50 4.74 29.23 -10.44
C ARG A 50 3.25 29.34 -10.73
N GLU A 51 2.85 29.06 -11.97
CA GLU A 51 1.45 28.99 -12.39
C GLU A 51 0.63 28.17 -11.39
N LEU A 52 -0.51 28.74 -10.99
CA LEU A 52 -1.51 28.07 -10.16
C LEU A 52 -2.04 26.86 -10.93
N GLN A 53 -1.53 25.67 -10.64
CA GLN A 53 -2.38 24.49 -10.77
C GLN A 53 -3.61 24.78 -9.89
N GLN A 54 -4.80 24.82 -10.50
CA GLN A 54 -6.04 25.00 -9.76
C GLN A 54 -6.17 23.85 -8.76
N ARG A 55 -5.88 24.14 -7.48
CA ARG A 55 -6.07 23.19 -6.39
C ARG A 55 -7.51 23.28 -5.92
N VAL A 56 -8.20 22.15 -5.86
CA VAL A 56 -9.56 22.08 -5.31
C VAL A 56 -9.47 21.69 -3.84
N HIS A 57 -10.15 22.45 -2.99
CA HIS A 57 -10.28 22.16 -1.56
C HIS A 57 -11.73 21.72 -1.29
N VAL A 58 -11.92 20.51 -0.75
CA VAL A 58 -13.25 19.94 -0.51
C VAL A 58 -13.43 19.63 0.98
N GLY A 59 -14.31 20.38 1.63
CA GLY A 59 -14.63 20.17 3.04
C GLY A 59 -15.62 19.02 3.18
N VAL A 60 -15.32 18.05 4.04
CA VAL A 60 -16.19 16.91 4.32
C VAL A 60 -16.79 17.06 5.70
N ASN A 61 -18.10 16.88 5.84
CA ASN A 61 -18.74 16.81 7.15
C ASN A 61 -18.47 15.42 7.77
N PRO A 62 -17.75 15.30 8.88
CA PRO A 62 -17.40 14.02 9.49
C PRO A 62 -18.62 13.28 10.05
N ASN A 63 -19.72 14.00 10.30
CA ASN A 63 -20.98 13.44 10.79
C ASN A 63 -21.91 13.01 9.65
N TYR A 64 -21.49 13.13 8.38
CA TYR A 64 -22.30 12.66 7.25
C TYR A 64 -22.37 11.13 7.25
N ILE A 65 -23.60 10.61 7.22
CA ILE A 65 -23.87 9.17 7.12
C ILE A 65 -24.55 8.93 5.75
N PRO A 66 -23.94 8.15 4.85
CA PRO A 66 -24.54 7.84 3.55
C PRO A 66 -25.74 6.87 3.69
N THR A 67 -26.57 6.83 2.65
CA THR A 67 -27.70 5.89 2.59
C THR A 67 -27.22 4.44 2.58
N GLU A 68 -28.01 3.51 3.16
CA GLU A 68 -27.63 2.09 3.19
C GLU A 68 -27.59 1.42 1.81
N THR A 69 -28.28 2.00 0.84
CA THR A 69 -28.38 1.49 -0.52
C THR A 69 -27.64 2.42 -1.47
N GLU A 70 -26.93 1.83 -2.42
CA GLU A 70 -26.26 2.51 -3.53
C GLU A 70 -26.77 1.97 -4.86
N GLU A 71 -26.78 2.82 -5.88
CA GLU A 71 -27.23 2.50 -7.23
C GLU A 71 -26.19 2.98 -8.24
N ARG A 72 -25.87 2.13 -9.22
CA ARG A 72 -25.01 2.47 -10.37
C ARG A 72 -25.72 2.12 -11.67
N THR A 73 -25.43 2.88 -12.72
CA THR A 73 -25.96 2.62 -14.06
C THR A 73 -24.91 1.92 -14.91
N VAL A 74 -25.24 0.75 -15.44
CA VAL A 74 -24.37 -0.02 -16.35
C VAL A 74 -25.18 -0.32 -17.61
N TYR A 75 -24.70 0.19 -18.75
CA TYR A 75 -25.34 -0.03 -20.06
C TYR A 75 -26.85 0.31 -20.08
N GLY A 76 -27.25 1.38 -19.39
CA GLY A 76 -28.65 1.82 -19.28
C GLY A 76 -29.50 1.06 -18.26
N LEU A 77 -28.97 -0.01 -17.64
CA LEU A 77 -29.62 -0.73 -16.55
C LEU A 77 -29.17 -0.18 -15.19
N ARG A 78 -30.06 -0.20 -14.21
CA ARG A 78 -29.77 0.21 -12.82
C ARG A 78 -29.47 -1.00 -11.97
N LEU A 79 -28.26 -1.06 -11.42
CA LEU A 79 -27.85 -2.04 -10.43
C LEU A 79 -27.92 -1.39 -9.06
N ARG A 80 -28.69 -1.99 -8.15
CA ARG A 80 -28.91 -1.49 -6.79
C ARG A 80 -28.50 -2.53 -5.78
N GLN A 81 -27.74 -2.12 -4.77
CA GLN A 81 -27.25 -3.01 -3.72
C GLN A 81 -27.17 -2.30 -2.37
N LYS A 82 -27.07 -3.09 -1.29
CA LYS A 82 -26.67 -2.57 0.02
C LYS A 82 -25.18 -2.22 -0.04
N ARG A 83 -24.80 -1.05 0.46
CA ARG A 83 -23.39 -0.63 0.54
C ARG A 83 -22.58 -1.50 1.51
N ASN A 84 -21.27 -1.57 1.31
CA ASN A 84 -20.37 -2.30 2.19
C ASN A 84 -20.13 -1.55 3.54
N ASN A 85 -20.94 -1.88 4.54
CA ASN A 85 -20.85 -1.37 5.92
C ASN A 85 -19.97 -2.24 6.85
N ALA A 86 -19.21 -3.21 6.32
CA ALA A 86 -18.39 -4.08 7.17
C ALA A 86 -17.39 -3.25 7.99
N VAL A 87 -17.33 -3.49 9.30
CA VAL A 87 -16.43 -2.82 10.24
C VAL A 87 -15.19 -3.69 10.39
N ILE A 88 -14.02 -3.09 10.16
CA ILE A 88 -12.72 -3.75 10.33
C ILE A 88 -12.11 -3.28 11.64
N ASN A 89 -11.81 -4.21 12.55
CA ASN A 89 -11.21 -3.93 13.85
C ASN A 89 -10.45 -5.18 14.35
N ALA A 90 -9.92 -5.14 15.58
CA ALA A 90 -9.18 -6.28 16.13
C ALA A 90 -9.97 -7.60 16.16
N THR A 91 -11.30 -7.55 16.34
CA THR A 91 -12.16 -8.75 16.33
C THR A 91 -12.29 -9.40 14.96
N THR A 92 -11.95 -8.69 13.88
CA THR A 92 -11.89 -9.25 12.51
C THR A 92 -10.81 -10.32 12.38
N PHE A 93 -9.82 -10.35 13.26
CA PHE A 93 -8.61 -11.19 13.13
C PHE A 93 -8.48 -12.27 14.21
N ILE A 94 -9.59 -12.71 14.80
CA ILE A 94 -9.60 -13.66 15.92
C ILE A 94 -9.50 -15.13 15.50
N ASP A 95 -9.94 -15.46 14.28
CA ASP A 95 -9.96 -16.83 13.78
C ASP A 95 -8.62 -17.17 13.12
N VAL A 96 -7.63 -17.41 13.98
CA VAL A 96 -6.31 -17.89 13.58
C VAL A 96 -6.39 -19.39 13.28
N VAL A 97 -5.97 -19.77 12.08
CA VAL A 97 -5.97 -21.15 11.61
C VAL A 97 -4.54 -21.67 11.42
N GLY A 98 -4.38 -22.99 11.40
CA GLY A 98 -3.07 -23.65 11.32
C GLY A 98 -2.41 -23.90 12.67
N LYS A 99 -1.22 -24.51 12.62
CA LYS A 99 -0.42 -24.85 13.79
C LYS A 99 0.55 -23.73 14.17
N HIS A 100 0.91 -22.87 13.22
CA HIS A 100 1.85 -21.79 13.44
C HIS A 100 1.14 -20.49 13.83
N ASN A 101 1.41 -20.06 15.05
CA ASN A 101 0.87 -18.84 15.63
C ASN A 101 2.03 -18.02 16.19
N ASN A 102 2.38 -16.92 15.50
CA ASN A 102 3.25 -15.85 16.01
C ASN A 102 2.52 -15.04 17.10
N ILE A 103 2.01 -15.74 18.11
CA ILE A 103 1.17 -15.21 19.18
C ILE A 103 2.04 -14.89 20.38
N VAL A 104 1.84 -13.70 20.93
CA VAL A 104 2.41 -13.35 22.24
C VAL A 104 1.44 -13.89 23.27
N LEU A 105 1.89 -14.89 24.05
CA LEU A 105 1.10 -15.43 25.16
C LEU A 105 1.07 -14.41 26.31
N ASP A 106 0.10 -13.49 26.30
CA ASP A 106 -0.34 -12.81 27.52
C ASP A 106 -1.75 -13.29 27.89
N MET A 107 -1.80 -14.22 28.82
CA MET A 107 -3.02 -14.89 29.30
C MET A 107 -3.91 -13.99 30.19
N SER A 108 -3.56 -12.72 30.39
CA SER A 108 -4.33 -11.81 31.25
C SER A 108 -5.58 -11.22 30.58
N SER A 109 -5.64 -11.20 29.23
CA SER A 109 -6.71 -10.52 28.48
C SER A 109 -6.95 -11.15 27.09
N TYR A 110 -8.00 -11.98 26.96
CA TYR A 110 -8.45 -12.70 25.74
C TYR A 110 -7.55 -13.85 25.25
N PRO A 111 -8.12 -14.98 24.77
CA PRO A 111 -7.33 -16.07 24.19
C PRO A 111 -6.81 -15.64 22.80
N LEU A 112 -5.50 -15.85 22.55
CA LEU A 112 -4.80 -15.64 21.27
C LEU A 112 -4.63 -14.16 20.87
N GLN A 113 -3.67 -13.45 21.46
CA GLN A 113 -3.27 -12.11 20.97
C GLN A 113 -2.12 -12.21 19.97
N LEU A 114 -2.42 -11.95 18.70
CA LEU A 114 -1.43 -11.44 17.75
C LEU A 114 -0.75 -10.20 18.37
N ASN A 115 0.53 -9.98 18.06
CA ASN A 115 1.19 -8.73 18.46
C ASN A 115 0.32 -7.54 18.01
N LYS A 116 0.07 -6.58 18.90
CA LYS A 116 -0.69 -5.35 18.60
C LYS A 116 -0.23 -4.69 17.30
N THR A 117 1.09 -4.66 17.04
CA THR A 117 1.63 -4.10 15.80
C THR A 117 1.13 -4.85 14.56
N ALA A 118 1.04 -6.17 14.60
CA ALA A 118 0.51 -6.96 13.49
C ALA A 118 -1.00 -6.72 13.30
N ILE A 119 -1.76 -6.54 14.38
CA ILE A 119 -3.18 -6.18 14.31
C ILE A 119 -3.34 -4.79 13.68
N ASP A 120 -2.57 -3.80 14.14
CA ASP A 120 -2.61 -2.44 13.60
C ASP A 120 -2.29 -2.44 12.09
N ASP A 121 -1.25 -3.18 11.68
CA ASP A 121 -0.86 -3.33 10.28
C ASP A 121 -1.95 -4.06 9.46
N LEU A 122 -2.57 -5.10 10.02
CA LEU A 122 -3.67 -5.83 9.37
C LEU A 122 -4.92 -4.97 9.20
N ILE A 123 -5.23 -4.11 10.18
CA ILE A 123 -6.31 -3.12 10.08
C ILE A 123 -6.01 -2.16 8.93
N VAL A 124 -4.79 -1.63 8.85
CA VAL A 124 -4.37 -0.72 7.77
C VAL A 124 -4.51 -1.41 6.41
N ALA A 125 -3.95 -2.60 6.24
CA ALA A 125 -4.04 -3.36 4.98
C ALA A 125 -5.50 -3.65 4.60
N THR A 126 -6.31 -4.10 5.57
CA THR A 126 -7.70 -4.52 5.34
C THR A 126 -8.66 -3.36 5.08
N ILE A 127 -8.40 -2.19 5.67
CA ILE A 127 -9.13 -0.97 5.33
C ILE A 127 -8.71 -0.48 3.94
N ALA A 128 -7.41 -0.47 3.63
CA ALA A 128 -6.92 -0.05 2.31
C ALA A 128 -7.54 -0.89 1.19
N LEU A 129 -7.51 -2.22 1.31
CA LEU A 129 -8.06 -3.12 0.30
C LEU A 129 -9.59 -3.02 0.16
N LYS A 130 -10.32 -2.72 1.25
CA LYS A 130 -11.79 -2.53 1.20
C LYS A 130 -12.20 -1.41 0.23
N TYR A 131 -11.33 -0.43 0.01
CA TYR A 131 -11.56 0.72 -0.88
C TYR A 131 -10.69 0.69 -2.15
N ALA A 132 -9.98 -0.41 -2.38
CA ALA A 132 -9.23 -0.66 -3.60
C ALA A 132 -10.09 -1.34 -4.68
N GLN A 133 -9.77 -1.17 -5.96
CA GLN A 133 -10.50 -1.87 -7.02
C GLN A 133 -10.12 -3.37 -7.03
N SER A 134 -11.11 -4.24 -6.94
CA SER A 134 -10.90 -5.68 -6.86
C SER A 134 -10.44 -6.30 -8.18
N ASN A 135 -9.72 -7.43 -8.14
CA ASN A 135 -9.35 -8.22 -6.95
C ASN A 135 -8.07 -7.68 -6.32
N THR A 136 -8.03 -7.47 -4.99
CA THR A 136 -6.90 -6.82 -4.31
C THR A 136 -6.25 -7.68 -3.22
N VAL A 137 -4.92 -7.73 -3.25
CA VAL A 137 -4.08 -8.08 -2.10
C VAL A 137 -3.32 -6.83 -1.61
N CYS A 138 -3.14 -6.69 -0.30
CA CYS A 138 -2.45 -5.56 0.31
C CYS A 138 -1.41 -5.96 1.36
N LEU A 139 -0.18 -5.47 1.18
CA LEU A 139 0.92 -5.54 2.13
C LEU A 139 1.00 -4.28 3.00
N ALA A 140 1.18 -4.46 4.31
CA ALA A 140 1.42 -3.37 5.24
C ALA A 140 2.54 -3.71 6.24
N HIS A 141 3.20 -2.66 6.72
CA HIS A 141 4.22 -2.75 7.76
C HIS A 141 4.37 -1.39 8.45
N ARG A 142 4.41 -1.37 9.79
CA ARG A 142 4.61 -0.13 10.60
C ARG A 142 3.53 0.94 10.39
N GLY A 143 2.27 0.52 10.34
CA GLY A 143 1.10 1.40 10.29
C GLY A 143 0.85 2.01 8.91
N GLN A 144 1.49 1.50 7.86
CA GLN A 144 1.34 1.99 6.50
C GLN A 144 1.35 0.84 5.49
N THR A 145 0.67 1.05 4.36
CA THR A 145 0.80 0.16 3.20
C THR A 145 2.21 0.26 2.61
N GLN A 146 2.72 -0.84 2.08
CA GLN A 146 3.94 -0.83 1.27
C GLN A 146 3.66 -0.19 -0.12
N SER A 147 4.71 0.24 -0.82
CA SER A 147 4.56 1.01 -2.06
C SER A 147 3.99 0.16 -3.18
N ASN A 148 2.81 0.52 -3.70
CA ASN A 148 1.98 -0.23 -4.66
C ASN A 148 1.37 -1.53 -4.11
N ALA A 149 1.17 -1.60 -2.80
CA ALA A 149 0.59 -2.74 -2.10
C ALA A 149 -0.94 -2.89 -2.31
N ILE A 150 -1.43 -2.70 -3.52
CA ILE A 150 -2.81 -2.95 -3.94
C ILE A 150 -2.71 -3.66 -5.29
N TYR A 151 -2.60 -4.99 -5.25
CA TYR A 151 -2.37 -5.80 -6.46
C TYR A 151 -3.69 -6.23 -7.06
N HIS A 152 -3.91 -5.96 -8.35
CA HIS A 152 -5.19 -6.30 -9.00
C HIS A 152 -5.32 -7.79 -9.38
N SER A 153 -4.42 -8.65 -8.90
CA SER A 153 -4.43 -10.09 -9.17
C SER A 153 -3.96 -10.94 -7.98
N ILE A 154 -4.57 -12.12 -7.83
CA ILE A 154 -4.19 -13.16 -6.85
C ILE A 154 -3.03 -14.02 -7.39
N ALA A 155 -2.38 -13.60 -8.49
CA ALA A 155 -1.21 -14.23 -9.08
C ALA A 155 -0.01 -13.28 -8.92
N TYR A 156 0.25 -12.92 -7.66
CA TYR A 156 1.22 -11.90 -7.26
C TYR A 156 2.65 -12.14 -7.79
N HIS A 157 3.01 -13.40 -8.07
CA HIS A 157 4.37 -13.80 -8.42
C HIS A 157 4.89 -13.28 -9.78
N GLU A 158 4.02 -13.02 -10.76
CA GLU A 158 4.43 -12.66 -12.14
C GLU A 158 4.09 -11.22 -12.54
N SER A 159 3.55 -10.41 -11.63
CA SER A 159 3.22 -9.01 -11.94
C SER A 159 4.41 -8.09 -11.67
N SER A 160 4.52 -7.03 -12.49
CA SER A 160 5.45 -5.91 -12.27
C SER A 160 5.28 -5.21 -10.93
N GLU A 161 4.22 -5.53 -10.19
CA GLU A 161 3.88 -4.95 -8.89
C GLU A 161 4.67 -5.58 -7.75
N SER A 162 5.02 -6.88 -7.84
CA SER A 162 5.92 -7.55 -6.86
C SER A 162 7.31 -6.88 -6.81
N VAL A 163 7.83 -6.48 -7.98
CA VAL A 163 9.07 -5.71 -8.13
C VAL A 163 8.98 -4.34 -7.44
N THR A 164 7.79 -3.76 -7.29
CA THR A 164 7.63 -2.43 -6.69
C THR A 164 7.67 -2.44 -5.15
N ASP A 165 7.34 -3.55 -4.49
CA ASP A 165 7.49 -3.68 -3.04
C ASP A 165 8.96 -3.83 -2.63
N GLU A 166 9.72 -4.62 -3.41
CA GLU A 166 11.17 -4.73 -3.23
C GLU A 166 11.81 -3.36 -3.28
N ASN A 167 11.39 -2.51 -4.23
CA ASN A 167 11.88 -1.15 -4.37
C ASN A 167 11.56 -0.30 -3.13
N GLY A 168 10.38 -0.48 -2.53
CA GLY A 168 9.99 0.20 -1.29
C GLY A 168 10.92 -0.11 -0.12
N TRP A 169 11.30 -1.38 0.04
CA TRP A 169 12.26 -1.79 1.06
C TRP A 169 13.71 -1.42 0.72
N LEU A 170 14.11 -1.51 -0.55
CA LEU A 170 15.43 -1.09 -1.03
C LEU A 170 15.65 0.41 -0.85
N ARG A 171 14.60 1.23 -0.89
CA ARG A 171 14.68 2.67 -0.54
C ARG A 171 15.16 2.92 0.89
N GLN A 172 15.05 1.94 1.78
CA GLN A 172 15.57 2.01 3.16
C GLN A 172 17.04 1.52 3.27
N HIS A 173 17.66 1.06 2.18
CA HIS A 173 19.03 0.58 2.20
C HIS A 173 20.01 1.68 2.64
N PRO A 174 21.00 1.40 3.51
CA PRO A 174 21.90 2.42 4.05
C PRO A 174 22.60 3.26 2.97
N GLN A 175 23.00 2.63 1.86
CA GLN A 175 23.59 3.34 0.72
C GLN A 175 22.62 4.31 0.04
N VAL A 176 21.33 3.96 -0.04
CA VAL A 176 20.30 4.82 -0.64
C VAL A 176 20.02 6.02 0.27
N LEU A 177 19.97 5.79 1.58
CA LEU A 177 19.80 6.85 2.57
C LEU A 177 21.00 7.80 2.64
N ALA A 178 22.21 7.31 2.35
CA ALA A 178 23.46 8.06 2.40
C ALA A 178 23.90 8.65 1.05
N LEU A 179 23.01 8.74 0.05
CA LEU A 179 23.38 9.22 -1.28
C LEU A 179 23.95 10.66 -1.25
N PRO A 180 25.13 10.90 -1.86
CA PRO A 180 25.83 12.18 -1.78
C PRO A 180 25.32 13.16 -2.84
N TRP A 181 24.15 13.75 -2.61
CA TRP A 181 23.48 14.64 -3.55
C TRP A 181 24.24 15.95 -3.79
N LYS A 182 24.32 16.39 -5.05
CA LYS A 182 24.70 17.79 -5.34
C LYS A 182 23.66 18.76 -4.78
N PRO A 183 24.06 19.93 -4.25
CA PRO A 183 23.14 20.92 -3.70
C PRO A 183 22.07 21.42 -4.69
N SER A 184 22.37 21.37 -6.00
CA SER A 184 21.47 21.83 -7.07
C SER A 184 20.31 20.88 -7.38
N VAL A 185 20.36 19.62 -6.94
CA VAL A 185 19.36 18.60 -7.31
C VAL A 185 18.06 18.79 -6.54
N ARG A 186 16.95 18.92 -7.27
CA ARG A 186 15.61 19.15 -6.73
C ARG A 186 15.00 17.85 -6.18
N ARG A 187 14.04 17.99 -5.27
CA ARG A 187 13.37 16.85 -4.62
C ARG A 187 12.81 15.80 -5.60
N ALA A 188 12.15 16.23 -6.68
CA ALA A 188 11.59 15.31 -7.66
C ALA A 188 12.68 14.51 -8.39
N GLU A 189 13.77 15.17 -8.76
CA GLU A 189 14.93 14.53 -9.39
C GLU A 189 15.60 13.54 -8.43
N ARG A 190 15.70 13.87 -7.14
CA ARG A 190 16.17 12.93 -6.11
C ARG A 190 15.30 11.68 -6.01
N SER A 191 13.97 11.85 -6.00
CA SER A 191 13.03 10.72 -5.96
C SER A 191 13.23 9.81 -7.17
N ASN A 192 13.27 10.37 -8.38
CA ASN A 192 13.43 9.59 -9.60
C ASN A 192 14.80 8.89 -9.64
N ALA A 193 15.87 9.55 -9.20
CA ALA A 193 17.20 8.95 -9.15
C ALA A 193 17.28 7.80 -8.14
N ILE A 194 16.59 7.91 -7.00
CA ILE A 194 16.45 6.80 -6.04
C ILE A 194 15.68 5.63 -6.67
N ASP A 195 14.59 5.92 -7.38
CA ASP A 195 13.81 4.87 -8.07
C ASP A 195 14.63 4.11 -9.09
N VAL A 196 15.42 4.81 -9.91
CA VAL A 196 16.33 4.19 -10.88
C VAL A 196 17.34 3.25 -10.21
N LEU A 197 17.86 3.63 -9.03
CA LEU A 197 18.78 2.77 -8.26
C LEU A 197 18.07 1.53 -7.70
N CYS A 198 16.84 1.70 -7.23
CA CYS A 198 16.05 0.65 -6.57
C CYS A 198 15.33 -0.27 -7.56
N SER A 199 15.01 0.17 -8.79
CA SER A 199 14.28 -0.64 -9.77
C SER A 199 15.17 -1.57 -10.60
N GLY A 200 16.49 -1.40 -10.56
CA GLY A 200 17.44 -2.25 -11.28
C GLY A 200 17.61 -1.88 -12.77
N VAL A 201 16.99 -0.80 -13.24
CA VAL A 201 17.11 -0.32 -14.63
C VAL A 201 18.41 0.45 -14.91
N LEU A 202 19.20 0.71 -13.87
CA LEU A 202 20.47 1.44 -13.96
C LEU A 202 21.54 0.60 -14.67
N GLY A 203 22.05 1.12 -15.79
CA GLY A 203 23.03 0.44 -16.64
C GLY A 203 22.41 -0.28 -17.84
N ASP A 204 21.09 -0.49 -17.83
CA ASP A 204 20.34 -1.07 -18.96
C ASP A 204 19.56 0.05 -19.69
N GLU A 205 18.46 0.51 -19.10
CA GLU A 205 17.62 1.58 -19.68
C GLU A 205 18.15 2.98 -19.38
N VAL A 206 18.76 3.16 -18.20
CA VAL A 206 19.31 4.46 -17.77
C VAL A 206 20.82 4.37 -17.71
N SER A 207 21.49 5.23 -18.48
CA SER A 207 22.95 5.25 -18.50
C SER A 207 23.54 5.66 -17.14
N ILE A 208 24.54 4.90 -16.68
CA ILE A 208 25.24 5.19 -15.42
C ILE A 208 25.83 6.61 -15.46
N GLY A 209 26.44 7.00 -16.58
CA GLY A 209 27.04 8.33 -16.73
C GLY A 209 26.05 9.48 -16.54
N GLN A 210 24.81 9.35 -17.01
CA GLN A 210 23.77 10.36 -16.80
C GLN A 210 23.30 10.39 -15.35
N TRP A 211 23.07 9.22 -14.75
CA TRP A 211 22.61 9.11 -13.37
C TRP A 211 23.66 9.62 -12.35
N GLN A 212 24.96 9.41 -12.62
CA GLN A 212 26.05 9.91 -11.79
C GLN A 212 26.12 11.44 -11.71
N GLN A 213 25.51 12.17 -12.65
CA GLN A 213 25.54 13.64 -12.65
C GLN A 213 24.85 14.27 -11.45
N TYR A 214 23.97 13.53 -10.76
CA TYR A 214 23.24 14.00 -9.58
C TYR A 214 24.09 14.01 -8.29
N PHE A 215 25.25 13.34 -8.27
CA PHE A 215 26.02 13.10 -7.05
C PHE A 215 27.36 13.85 -7.00
N THR A 216 27.81 14.24 -5.81
CA THR A 216 29.10 14.94 -5.61
C THR A 216 30.29 14.02 -5.79
N GLU A 217 30.11 12.72 -5.55
CA GLU A 217 31.10 11.67 -5.71
C GLU A 217 30.49 10.46 -6.43
N PRO A 218 31.29 9.62 -7.10
CA PRO A 218 30.80 8.45 -7.82
C PRO A 218 30.11 7.46 -6.87
N VAL A 219 28.87 7.07 -7.21
CA VAL A 219 28.09 6.09 -6.43
C VAL A 219 28.06 4.76 -7.15
N ASN A 220 28.48 3.67 -6.51
CA ASN A 220 28.37 2.34 -7.11
C ASN A 220 26.91 1.88 -7.13
N PRO A 221 26.41 1.27 -8.22
CA PRO A 221 25.10 0.60 -8.22
C PRO A 221 25.04 -0.50 -7.14
N LEU A 222 23.84 -0.81 -6.66
CA LEU A 222 23.63 -1.95 -5.77
C LEU A 222 23.87 -3.24 -6.56
N THR A 223 24.73 -4.12 -6.05
CA THR A 223 24.95 -5.43 -6.68
C THR A 223 23.72 -6.34 -6.50
N PRO A 224 23.51 -7.34 -7.39
CA PRO A 224 22.46 -8.33 -7.20
C PRO A 224 22.56 -9.05 -5.83
N GLU A 225 23.77 -9.29 -5.35
CA GLU A 225 24.04 -9.91 -4.06
C GLU A 225 23.63 -9.00 -2.89
N ASP A 226 24.01 -7.72 -2.92
CA ASP A 226 23.63 -6.74 -1.88
C ASP A 226 22.11 -6.58 -1.79
N ARG A 227 21.45 -6.53 -2.96
CA ARG A 227 19.98 -6.47 -3.05
C ARG A 227 19.35 -7.68 -2.39
N LYS A 228 19.80 -8.87 -2.75
CA LYS A 228 19.28 -10.12 -2.20
C LYS A 228 19.49 -10.19 -0.69
N GLU A 229 20.67 -9.79 -0.20
CA GLU A 229 20.94 -9.76 1.24
C GLU A 229 20.05 -8.76 1.98
N TRP A 230 19.80 -7.58 1.38
CA TRP A 230 18.94 -6.57 1.97
C TRP A 230 17.47 -6.97 2.00
N LEU A 231 16.96 -7.52 0.90
CA LEU A 231 15.57 -8.01 0.81
C LEU A 231 15.32 -9.15 1.80
N ALA A 232 16.28 -10.05 1.99
CA ALA A 232 16.19 -11.13 2.98
C ALA A 232 16.10 -10.64 4.44
N LYS A 233 16.44 -9.38 4.74
CA LYS A 233 16.31 -8.78 6.08
C LYS A 233 14.89 -8.25 6.36
N GLN A 234 14.04 -8.15 5.34
CA GLN A 234 12.66 -7.68 5.50
C GLN A 234 11.86 -8.70 6.29
N THR A 235 11.22 -8.27 7.38
CA THR A 235 10.41 -9.13 8.26
C THR A 235 9.29 -8.33 8.93
N GLY A 236 8.28 -9.03 9.43
CA GLY A 236 7.16 -8.42 10.14
C GLY A 236 6.16 -7.73 9.23
N VAL A 237 6.13 -8.07 7.95
CA VAL A 237 5.12 -7.60 7.00
C VAL A 237 3.83 -8.39 7.21
N VAL A 238 2.69 -7.75 7.00
CA VAL A 238 1.39 -8.41 6.97
C VAL A 238 0.82 -8.36 5.56
N MET A 239 0.02 -9.34 5.20
CA MET A 239 -0.73 -9.39 3.95
C MET A 239 -2.22 -9.55 4.24
N SER A 240 -3.08 -8.82 3.54
CA SER A 240 -4.52 -9.00 3.59
C SER A 240 -5.09 -9.12 2.17
N SER A 241 -6.08 -9.99 1.97
CA SER A 241 -6.70 -10.25 0.66
C SER A 241 -8.22 -10.02 0.71
N ASP A 242 -8.78 -9.40 -0.34
CA ASP A 242 -10.22 -9.17 -0.46
C ASP A 242 -11.04 -10.44 -0.73
N ALA A 243 -10.37 -11.50 -1.18
CA ALA A 243 -10.92 -12.80 -1.55
C ALA A 243 -10.07 -13.94 -0.97
N PHE A 244 -10.57 -15.17 -1.07
CA PHE A 244 -9.78 -16.33 -0.68
C PHE A 244 -8.59 -16.53 -1.63
N LEU A 245 -7.50 -17.09 -1.10
CA LEU A 245 -6.33 -17.45 -1.89
C LEU A 245 -6.57 -18.80 -2.59
N PRO A 246 -6.43 -18.90 -3.92
CA PRO A 246 -6.77 -20.11 -4.66
C PRO A 246 -5.67 -21.18 -4.59
N PHE A 247 -4.41 -20.79 -4.41
CA PHE A 247 -3.24 -21.68 -4.53
C PHE A 247 -2.11 -21.30 -3.56
N ARG A 248 -1.25 -22.27 -3.20
CA ARG A 248 -0.13 -22.09 -2.26
C ARG A 248 0.96 -21.13 -2.73
N ASP A 249 1.07 -20.91 -4.05
CA ASP A 249 2.03 -20.00 -4.68
C ASP A 249 1.97 -18.58 -4.09
N ASN A 250 0.78 -18.15 -3.68
CA ASN A 250 0.54 -16.90 -2.98
C ASN A 250 1.33 -16.82 -1.67
N ILE A 251 1.41 -17.93 -0.93
CA ILE A 251 2.11 -18.03 0.36
C ILE A 251 3.62 -18.12 0.13
N ASP A 252 4.04 -18.96 -0.81
CA ASP A 252 5.45 -19.11 -1.20
C ASP A 252 6.04 -17.77 -1.70
N CYS A 253 5.24 -16.96 -2.40
CA CYS A 253 5.64 -15.64 -2.85
C CYS A 253 5.61 -14.62 -1.69
N ALA A 254 4.55 -14.56 -0.88
CA ALA A 254 4.44 -13.64 0.25
C ALA A 254 5.63 -13.77 1.22
N LYS A 255 6.12 -15.00 1.44
CA LYS A 255 7.29 -15.24 2.29
C LYS A 255 8.53 -14.46 1.86
N GLN A 256 8.73 -14.27 0.56
CA GLN A 256 9.90 -13.57 0.00
C GLN A 256 9.93 -12.08 0.39
N PHE A 257 8.77 -11.50 0.69
CA PHE A 257 8.60 -10.11 1.12
C PHE A 257 8.62 -9.94 2.65
N GLY A 258 9.01 -10.99 3.40
CA GLY A 258 9.05 -10.92 4.85
C GLY A 258 7.68 -10.97 5.53
N VAL A 259 6.65 -11.49 4.83
CA VAL A 259 5.31 -11.66 5.38
C VAL A 259 5.33 -12.68 6.51
N MET A 260 4.71 -12.33 7.63
CA MET A 260 4.57 -13.17 8.82
C MET A 260 3.11 -13.41 9.23
N TYR A 261 2.19 -12.63 8.68
CA TYR A 261 0.76 -12.70 9.00
C TYR A 261 -0.05 -12.52 7.71
N ILE A 262 -1.03 -13.38 7.48
CA ILE A 262 -1.92 -13.33 6.31
C ILE A 262 -3.37 -13.36 6.80
N ALA A 263 -4.17 -12.41 6.33
CA ALA A 263 -5.61 -12.38 6.54
C ALA A 263 -6.36 -12.51 5.21
N HIS A 264 -7.29 -13.46 5.11
CA HIS A 264 -8.20 -13.57 3.97
C HIS A 264 -9.56 -14.12 4.42
N PRO A 265 -10.61 -14.11 3.60
CA PRO A 265 -11.96 -14.51 4.03
C PRO A 265 -12.11 -15.98 4.43
N GLY A 266 -11.19 -16.87 4.03
CA GLY A 266 -11.40 -18.31 4.04
C GLY A 266 -12.49 -18.78 3.05
N GLY A 267 -12.78 -20.07 3.05
CA GLY A 267 -13.85 -20.70 2.27
C GLY A 267 -13.42 -21.23 0.90
N SER A 268 -12.12 -21.38 0.64
CA SER A 268 -11.64 -22.07 -0.57
C SER A 268 -11.75 -23.58 -0.40
N VAL A 269 -12.00 -24.30 -1.49
CA VAL A 269 -11.88 -25.78 -1.53
C VAL A 269 -10.44 -26.22 -1.20
N ARG A 270 -9.46 -25.33 -1.40
CA ARG A 270 -8.03 -25.57 -1.18
C ARG A 270 -7.48 -24.85 0.07
N ASP A 271 -8.33 -24.46 1.02
CA ASP A 271 -7.85 -23.80 2.25
C ASP A 271 -6.82 -24.67 3.00
N GLU A 272 -6.95 -26.00 2.95
CA GLU A 272 -5.97 -26.92 3.57
C GLU A 272 -4.56 -26.75 2.98
N ASP A 273 -4.42 -26.60 1.66
CA ASP A 273 -3.14 -26.35 0.99
C ASP A 273 -2.52 -25.02 1.43
N ILE A 274 -3.37 -24.01 1.67
CA ILE A 274 -2.94 -22.68 2.13
C ILE A 274 -2.48 -22.73 3.59
N ILE A 275 -3.23 -23.42 4.45
CA ILE A 275 -2.88 -23.61 5.86
C ILE A 275 -1.55 -24.37 5.99
N GLU A 276 -1.37 -25.46 5.23
CA GLU A 276 -0.12 -26.23 5.23
C GLU A 276 1.07 -25.38 4.79
N ALA A 277 0.92 -24.61 3.69
CA ALA A 277 1.98 -23.71 3.24
C ALA A 277 2.32 -22.62 4.28
N CYS A 278 1.31 -22.08 4.97
CA CYS A 278 1.55 -21.11 6.04
C CYS A 278 2.32 -21.73 7.22
N ASP A 279 1.95 -22.94 7.62
CA ASP A 279 2.64 -23.69 8.67
C ASP A 279 4.10 -24.01 8.29
N GLU A 280 4.36 -24.40 7.03
CA GLU A 280 5.71 -24.64 6.50
C GLU A 280 6.59 -23.39 6.57
N HIS A 281 6.03 -22.22 6.23
CA HIS A 281 6.78 -20.95 6.16
C HIS A 281 6.85 -20.18 7.48
N GLY A 282 6.19 -20.68 8.53
CA GLY A 282 6.07 -19.97 9.81
C GLY A 282 5.27 -18.67 9.69
N ILE A 283 4.18 -18.72 8.92
CA ILE A 283 3.27 -17.60 8.69
C ILE A 283 1.97 -17.87 9.46
N THR A 284 1.48 -16.87 10.19
CA THR A 284 0.19 -16.97 10.88
C THR A 284 -0.94 -16.65 9.91
N LEU A 285 -1.85 -17.60 9.70
CA LEU A 285 -2.99 -17.45 8.81
C LEU A 285 -4.27 -17.11 9.61
N ILE A 286 -5.07 -16.18 9.08
CA ILE A 286 -6.27 -15.66 9.73
C ILE A 286 -7.42 -15.70 8.74
N HIS A 287 -8.52 -16.36 9.11
CA HIS A 287 -9.77 -16.33 8.37
C HIS A 287 -10.65 -15.19 8.88
N THR A 288 -10.96 -14.22 8.01
CA THR A 288 -11.79 -13.06 8.40
C THR A 288 -13.29 -13.33 8.24
N GLY A 289 -13.67 -14.28 7.38
CA GLY A 289 -15.07 -14.50 6.98
C GLY A 289 -15.68 -13.34 6.17
N LEU A 290 -14.88 -12.35 5.76
CA LEU A 290 -15.34 -11.11 5.13
C LEU A 290 -14.74 -10.93 3.74
N ARG A 291 -15.53 -11.17 2.69
CA ARG A 291 -15.15 -10.82 1.31
C ARG A 291 -15.32 -9.31 1.08
N LEU A 292 -14.31 -8.65 0.53
CA LEU A 292 -14.23 -7.19 0.46
C LEU A 292 -14.16 -6.65 -0.98
N PHE A 293 -14.87 -7.28 -1.92
CA PHE A 293 -14.90 -6.82 -3.31
C PHE A 293 -15.41 -5.40 -3.48
N HIS A 294 -14.75 -4.64 -4.36
CA HIS A 294 -15.08 -3.27 -4.70
C HIS A 294 -14.83 -3.00 -6.20
N HIS A 295 -15.85 -2.46 -6.87
CA HIS A 295 -15.90 -2.13 -8.29
C HIS A 295 -16.70 -0.85 -8.49
#